data_AF-A0A9E4EWQ8-F1
#
_entry.id   AF-A0A9E4EWQ8-F1
#
_cell.length_a   1.000
_cell.length_b   1.000
_cell.length_c   1.000
_cell.angle_alpha   90.00
_cell.angle_beta   90.00
_cell.angle_gamma   90.00
#
_symmetry.space_group_name_H-M   'P 1'
#
loop_
_entity.id
_entity.type
_entity.pdbx_description
1 polymer ?
#
loop_
_entity_poly.entity_id
_entity_poly.type
_entity_poly.pdbx_seq_one_letter_code
_entity_poly.pdbx_strand_id
1 'polypeptide(L)'
;MALVLGRKRESLTKEEGPDLTPLIDCVFLLLIFFMVTTVFIHSKGLDVDLPAQSEATEQQEKKDINIHIDAQGRIQIGGEDVVPKALVERIKRAMKEANNDNIIIQGHVDVAQEYVVLVVDAAKAADVAGIAFAKEEAP
;
A
#
# COMPACT_ATOMS: atom_id res chain seq x y z
N MET A 1 91.46 -15.46 -21.89
CA MET A 1 90.75 -16.53 -21.15
C MET A 1 90.07 -15.88 -19.96
N ALA A 2 88.76 -16.12 -19.79
CA ALA A 2 87.94 -15.86 -18.60
C ALA A 2 87.73 -14.39 -18.17
N LEU A 3 86.54 -13.91 -17.81
CA LEU A 3 85.19 -14.44 -17.89
C LEU A 3 84.24 -13.24 -17.69
N VAL A 4 83.20 -13.18 -18.51
CA VAL A 4 82.06 -12.26 -18.38
C VAL A 4 81.36 -12.56 -17.05
N LEU A 5 81.31 -11.60 -16.14
CA LEU A 5 80.33 -11.60 -15.05
C LEU A 5 79.27 -10.54 -15.34
N GLY A 6 78.30 -10.98 -16.15
CA GLY A 6 77.03 -10.29 -16.33
C GLY A 6 76.38 -10.12 -14.97
N ARG A 7 76.23 -8.86 -14.54
CA ARG A 7 75.48 -8.48 -13.35
C ARG A 7 74.00 -8.77 -13.62
N LYS A 8 73.58 -10.00 -13.28
CA LYS A 8 72.19 -10.46 -13.29
C LYS A 8 71.39 -9.48 -12.42
N ARG A 9 70.61 -8.60 -13.06
CA ARG A 9 69.58 -7.81 -12.36
C ARG A 9 68.55 -8.81 -11.87
N GLU A 10 68.50 -9.01 -10.56
CA GLU A 10 67.41 -9.72 -9.91
C GLU A 10 66.13 -8.93 -10.18
N SER A 11 65.27 -9.47 -11.04
CA SER A 11 63.89 -9.03 -11.15
C SER A 11 63.22 -9.43 -9.84
N LEU A 12 63.07 -8.47 -8.93
CA LEU A 12 62.12 -8.56 -7.83
C LEU A 12 60.74 -8.79 -8.46
N THR A 13 60.30 -10.04 -8.48
CA THR A 13 58.90 -10.40 -8.70
C THR A 13 58.13 -9.75 -7.57
N LYS A 14 57.65 -8.55 -7.83
CA LYS A 14 56.63 -7.90 -7.02
C LYS A 14 55.38 -8.75 -7.25
N GLU A 15 55.03 -9.57 -6.26
CA GLU A 15 53.71 -10.18 -6.17
C GLU A 15 52.72 -9.01 -6.09
N GLU A 16 52.26 -8.54 -7.25
CA GLU A 16 51.18 -7.58 -7.34
C GLU A 16 49.93 -8.34 -6.91
N GLY A 17 49.57 -8.15 -5.64
CA GLY A 17 48.32 -8.68 -5.09
C GLY A 17 47.14 -8.28 -5.99
N PRO A 18 46.04 -9.06 -5.96
CA PRO A 18 44.91 -8.83 -6.86
C PRO A 18 44.44 -7.38 -6.78
N ASP A 19 44.34 -6.73 -7.94
CA ASP A 19 43.84 -5.37 -8.03
C ASP A 19 42.36 -5.34 -7.61
N LEU A 20 42.10 -4.64 -6.51
CA LEU A 20 40.76 -4.52 -5.93
C LEU A 20 39.96 -3.38 -6.57
N THR A 21 40.58 -2.50 -7.36
CA THR A 21 39.90 -1.40 -8.06
C THR A 21 38.71 -1.87 -8.90
N PRO A 22 38.80 -2.93 -9.74
CA PRO A 22 37.63 -3.45 -10.45
C PRO A 22 36.59 -4.09 -9.53
N LEU A 23 36.99 -4.66 -8.39
CA LEU A 23 36.06 -5.26 -7.43
C LEU A 23 35.22 -4.19 -6.72
N ILE A 24 35.85 -3.07 -6.35
CA ILE A 24 35.20 -1.94 -5.68
C ILE A 24 34.15 -1.31 -6.61
N ASP A 25 34.45 -1.18 -7.90
CA ASP A 25 33.51 -0.64 -8.90
C ASP A 25 32.26 -1.51 -9.04
N CYS A 26 32.44 -2.84 -9.15
CA CYS A 26 31.32 -3.78 -9.19
C CYS A 26 30.41 -3.67 -7.95
N VAL A 27 30.99 -3.57 -6.74
CA VAL A 27 30.22 -3.43 -5.51
C VAL A 27 29.53 -2.05 -5.44
N PHE A 28 30.18 -0.99 -5.87
CA PHE A 28 29.62 0.36 -5.87
C PHE A 28 28.42 0.50 -6.81
N LEU A 29 28.51 -0.07 -8.02
CA LEU A 29 27.40 -0.11 -8.98
C LEU A 29 26.20 -0.90 -8.45
N LEU A 30 26.44 -2.00 -7.73
CA LEU A 30 25.37 -2.78 -7.08
C LEU A 30 24.68 -2.00 -5.97
N LEU A 31 25.41 -1.22 -5.18
CA LEU A 31 24.84 -0.38 -4.12
C LEU A 31 24.00 0.77 -4.67
N ILE A 32 24.46 1.43 -5.74
CA ILE A 32 23.66 2.46 -6.42
C ILE A 32 22.40 1.84 -7.02
N PHE A 33 22.54 0.71 -7.70
CA PHE A 33 21.39 -0.01 -8.25
C PHE A 33 20.38 -0.31 -7.15
N PHE A 34 20.82 -0.91 -6.03
CA PHE A 34 19.95 -1.21 -4.89
C PHE A 34 19.30 0.05 -4.32
N MET A 35 20.06 1.11 -4.07
CA MET A 35 19.56 2.38 -3.53
C MET A 35 18.52 3.02 -4.46
N VAL A 36 18.76 2.99 -5.77
CA VAL A 36 17.84 3.55 -6.78
C VAL A 36 16.61 2.68 -6.98
N THR A 37 16.74 1.34 -6.98
CA THR A 37 15.59 0.45 -7.14
C THR A 37 14.69 0.41 -5.91
N THR A 38 15.19 0.77 -4.73
CA THR A 38 14.41 0.77 -3.47
C THR A 38 13.37 1.90 -3.43
N VAL A 39 13.38 2.87 -4.37
CA VAL A 39 12.41 3.98 -4.39
C VAL A 39 11.00 3.61 -4.86
N PHE A 40 10.71 2.34 -5.13
CA PHE A 40 9.42 1.90 -5.67
C PHE A 40 8.68 0.85 -4.83
N ILE A 41 8.55 1.11 -3.53
CA ILE A 41 7.44 0.54 -2.76
C ILE A 41 6.65 1.68 -2.13
N HIS A 42 6.00 2.49 -2.98
CA HIS A 42 4.76 3.14 -2.59
C HIS A 42 3.65 2.10 -2.75
N SER A 43 3.55 1.18 -1.79
CA SER A 43 2.24 0.64 -1.48
C SER A 43 1.40 1.85 -1.07
N LYS A 44 0.55 2.34 -1.99
CA LYS A 44 -0.71 2.96 -1.60
C LYS A 44 -1.53 1.86 -0.92
N GLY A 45 -1.05 1.39 0.23
CA GLY A 45 -1.93 0.82 1.23
C GLY A 45 -2.85 1.97 1.57
N LEU A 46 -4.12 1.80 1.27
CA LEU A 46 -5.16 2.56 1.93
C LEU A 46 -4.79 2.54 3.40
N ASP A 47 -4.51 3.70 3.96
CA ASP A 47 -4.33 3.88 5.40
C ASP A 47 -5.71 3.61 5.99
N VAL A 48 -5.99 2.33 6.24
CA VAL A 48 -7.21 1.91 6.90
C VAL A 48 -6.92 2.17 8.38
N ASP A 49 -7.13 3.42 8.77
CA ASP A 49 -7.34 3.80 10.16
C ASP A 49 -8.59 3.03 10.62
N LEU A 50 -8.42 1.77 11.03
CA LEU A 50 -9.39 1.11 11.90
C LEU A 50 -9.26 1.87 13.22
N PRO A 51 -10.23 2.70 13.63
CA PRO A 51 -10.15 3.35 14.92
C PRO A 51 -10.04 2.24 15.97
N ALA A 52 -8.98 2.34 16.78
CA ALA A 52 -8.77 1.45 17.90
C ALA A 52 -10.06 1.40 18.72
N GLN A 53 -10.48 0.19 19.03
CA GLN A 53 -11.55 -0.11 19.96
C GLN A 53 -11.13 0.41 21.35
N SER A 54 -11.27 1.71 21.57
CA SER A 54 -10.92 2.38 22.82
C SER A 54 -12.20 2.72 23.56
N GLU A 55 -12.46 1.86 24.54
CA GLU A 55 -12.90 2.20 25.89
C GLU A 55 -14.10 3.15 26.02
N ALA A 56 -15.18 2.58 26.54
CA ALA A 56 -16.36 3.23 27.08
C ALA A 56 -16.06 4.60 27.74
N THR A 57 -16.25 5.65 26.95
CA THR A 57 -16.50 7.00 27.46
C THR A 57 -17.74 7.48 26.74
N GLU A 58 -18.71 7.99 27.49
CA GLU A 58 -20.03 8.45 27.07
C GLU A 58 -19.95 9.61 26.05
N GLN A 59 -19.53 9.29 24.83
CA GLN A 59 -19.52 10.17 23.67
C GLN A 59 -20.33 9.42 22.63
N GLN A 60 -21.57 9.87 22.41
CA GLN A 60 -22.55 9.39 21.43
C GLN A 60 -21.95 8.31 20.51
N GLU A 61 -22.28 7.05 20.77
CA GLU A 61 -21.75 5.88 20.05
C GLU A 61 -21.72 6.18 18.54
N LYS A 62 -20.56 6.57 18.03
CA LYS A 62 -20.37 6.77 16.60
C LYS A 62 -20.47 5.40 16.00
N LYS A 63 -21.59 5.13 15.34
CA LYS A 63 -21.79 3.84 14.68
C LYS A 63 -20.96 3.83 13.41
N ASP A 64 -20.30 2.71 13.14
CA ASP A 64 -19.61 2.53 11.87
C ASP A 64 -20.64 2.39 10.75
N ILE A 65 -20.37 3.05 9.63
CA ILE A 65 -21.24 3.00 8.45
C ILE A 65 -20.65 1.99 7.48
N ASN A 66 -21.22 0.79 7.51
CA ASN A 66 -20.79 -0.31 6.65
C ASN A 66 -21.59 -0.30 5.35
N ILE A 67 -20.87 -0.24 4.24
CA ILE A 67 -21.40 -0.37 2.88
C ILE A 67 -20.94 -1.71 2.33
N HIS A 68 -21.87 -2.64 2.16
CA HIS A 68 -21.59 -3.97 1.63
C HIS A 68 -21.87 -4.01 0.12
N ILE A 69 -20.99 -4.67 -0.63
CA ILE A 69 -21.13 -4.89 -2.07
C ILE A 69 -20.97 -6.38 -2.36
N ASP A 70 -22.04 -7.01 -2.83
CA ASP A 70 -22.02 -8.44 -3.14
C ASP A 70 -21.36 -8.76 -4.50
N ALA A 71 -21.18 -10.05 -4.79
CA ALA A 71 -20.59 -10.52 -6.04
C ALA A 71 -21.39 -10.12 -7.31
N GLN A 72 -22.69 -9.85 -7.17
CA GLN A 72 -23.59 -9.42 -8.23
C GLN A 72 -23.66 -7.88 -8.38
N GLY A 73 -22.92 -7.13 -7.56
CA GLY A 73 -22.91 -5.67 -7.56
C GLY A 73 -24.10 -5.05 -6.83
N ARG A 74 -24.81 -5.79 -5.98
CA ARG A 74 -25.83 -5.22 -5.10
C ARG A 74 -25.15 -4.48 -3.96
N ILE A 75 -25.57 -3.25 -3.74
CA ILE A 75 -25.02 -2.35 -2.73
C ILE A 75 -26.00 -2.27 -1.56
N GLN A 76 -25.52 -2.52 -0.35
CA GLN A 76 -26.30 -2.46 0.88
C GLN A 76 -25.68 -1.49 1.87
N ILE A 77 -26.52 -0.70 2.54
CA ILE A 77 -26.09 0.21 3.61
C ILE A 77 -26.92 -0.10 4.85
N GLY A 78 -26.27 -0.60 5.91
CA GLY A 78 -26.97 -0.98 7.14
C GLY A 78 -27.99 -2.11 6.95
N GLY A 79 -27.76 -3.02 6.00
CA GLY A 79 -28.65 -4.16 5.71
C GLY A 79 -29.82 -3.85 4.76
N GLU A 80 -29.93 -2.61 4.25
CA GLU A 80 -30.93 -2.24 3.25
C GLU A 80 -30.28 -2.16 1.85
N ASP A 81 -30.91 -2.76 0.84
CA ASP A 81 -30.50 -2.61 -0.55
C ASP A 81 -30.70 -1.17 -1.03
N VAL A 82 -29.68 -0.62 -1.68
CA VAL A 82 -29.65 0.77 -2.15
C VAL A 82 -29.41 0.78 -3.65
N VAL A 83 -30.29 1.47 -4.38
CA VAL A 83 -30.10 1.68 -5.82
C VAL A 83 -29.00 2.72 -6.06
N PRO A 84 -28.18 2.57 -7.13
CA PRO A 84 -27.05 3.48 -7.40
C PRO A 84 -27.42 4.97 -7.44
N LYS A 85 -28.62 5.30 -7.93
CA LYS A 85 -29.10 6.69 -8.01
C LYS A 85 -29.36 7.34 -6.64
N ALA A 86 -29.72 6.54 -5.64
CA ALA A 86 -30.05 7.00 -4.28
C ALA A 86 -28.85 6.88 -3.32
N LEU A 87 -27.70 6.41 -3.81
CA LEU A 87 -26.55 6.05 -2.98
C LEU A 87 -26.00 7.25 -2.20
N VAL A 88 -25.83 8.40 -2.87
CA VAL A 88 -25.33 9.63 -2.24
C VAL A 88 -26.24 10.11 -1.11
N GLU A 89 -27.55 10.14 -1.35
CA GLU A 89 -28.53 10.57 -0.34
C GLU A 89 -28.57 9.59 0.84
N ARG A 90 -28.48 8.28 0.57
CA ARG A 90 -28.48 7.26 1.61
C ARG A 90 -27.22 7.31 2.47
N ILE A 91 -26.05 7.54 1.87
CA ILE A 91 -24.79 7.74 2.58
C ILE A 91 -24.89 8.98 3.47
N LYS A 92 -25.35 10.13 2.94
CA LYS A 92 -25.55 11.35 3.74
C LYS A 92 -26.51 11.14 4.91
N ARG A 93 -27.57 10.35 4.71
CA ARG A 93 -28.51 10.01 5.78
C ARG A 93 -27.85 9.13 6.84
N ALA A 94 -27.12 8.09 6.41
CA ALA A 94 -26.39 7.21 7.32
C ALA A 94 -25.35 7.97 8.16
N MET A 95 -24.62 8.92 7.57
CA MET A 95 -23.66 9.77 8.29
C MET A 95 -24.31 10.60 9.39
N LYS A 96 -25.48 11.19 9.09
CA LYS A 96 -26.25 11.95 10.09
C LYS A 96 -26.81 11.06 11.20
N GLU A 97 -27.30 9.87 10.85
CA GLU A 97 -27.84 8.90 11.82
C GLU A 97 -26.77 8.34 12.74
N ALA A 98 -25.57 8.10 12.21
CA ALA A 98 -24.44 7.53 12.93
C ALA A 98 -23.56 8.57 13.64
N ASN A 99 -23.75 9.87 13.35
CA ASN A 99 -22.89 10.98 13.78
C ASN A 99 -21.40 10.69 13.48
N ASN A 100 -21.16 10.10 12.32
CA ASN A 100 -19.87 9.61 11.87
C ASN A 100 -19.69 9.93 10.38
N ASP A 101 -18.58 10.58 10.05
CA ASP A 101 -18.25 10.98 8.68
C ASP A 101 -17.29 9.98 8.00
N ASN A 102 -16.97 8.88 8.69
CA ASN A 102 -16.15 7.79 8.15
C ASN A 102 -17.05 6.63 7.72
N ILE A 103 -16.70 6.01 6.58
CA ILE A 103 -17.39 4.83 6.07
C ILE A 103 -16.42 3.67 5.86
N ILE A 104 -16.94 2.46 5.98
CA ILE A 104 -16.23 1.23 5.69
C ILE A 104 -16.91 0.58 4.48
N ILE A 105 -16.15 0.36 3.41
CA ILE A 105 -16.60 -0.33 2.20
C ILE A 105 -16.14 -1.78 2.28
N GLN A 106 -17.11 -2.70 2.32
CA GLN A 106 -16.93 -4.14 2.33
C GLN A 106 -17.31 -4.69 0.96
N GLY A 107 -16.32 -5.21 0.23
CA GLY A 107 -16.53 -5.80 -1.09
C GLY A 107 -16.31 -7.30 -1.09
N HIS A 108 -17.17 -8.03 -1.80
CA HIS A 108 -16.92 -9.42 -2.15
C HIS A 108 -15.69 -9.55 -3.07
N VAL A 109 -14.97 -10.67 -3.00
CA VAL A 109 -13.74 -10.89 -3.80
C VAL A 109 -14.00 -10.84 -5.31
N ASP A 110 -15.16 -11.37 -5.71
CA ASP A 110 -15.57 -11.48 -7.12
C ASP A 110 -16.36 -10.27 -7.64
N VAL A 111 -16.48 -9.19 -6.86
CA VAL A 111 -17.23 -8.02 -7.30
C VAL A 111 -16.53 -7.33 -8.48
N ALA A 112 -17.30 -6.90 -9.47
CA ALA A 112 -16.76 -6.08 -10.54
C ALA A 112 -16.29 -4.73 -10.00
N GLN A 113 -15.08 -4.32 -10.41
CA GLN A 113 -14.44 -3.09 -9.91
C GLN A 113 -15.27 -1.82 -10.17
N GLU A 114 -16.12 -1.82 -11.19
CA GLU A 114 -17.02 -0.70 -11.50
C GLU A 114 -17.95 -0.33 -10.34
N TYR A 115 -18.45 -1.32 -9.58
CA TYR A 115 -19.34 -1.08 -8.45
C TYR A 115 -18.61 -0.45 -7.28
N VAL A 116 -17.37 -0.88 -7.02
CA VAL A 116 -16.52 -0.30 -5.97
C VAL A 116 -16.23 1.17 -6.29
N VAL A 117 -15.86 1.47 -7.54
CA VAL A 117 -15.63 2.85 -7.98
C VAL A 117 -16.89 3.70 -7.83
N LEU A 118 -18.05 3.17 -8.22
CA LEU A 118 -19.32 3.86 -8.07
C LEU A 118 -19.64 4.22 -6.61
N VAL A 119 -19.35 3.32 -5.66
CA VAL A 119 -19.53 3.58 -4.23
C VAL A 119 -18.54 4.64 -3.73
N VAL A 120 -17.28 4.57 -4.14
CA VAL A 120 -16.25 5.55 -3.76
C VAL A 120 -16.59 6.95 -4.29
N ASP A 121 -17.06 7.05 -5.52
CA ASP A 121 -17.47 8.33 -6.11
C ASP A 121 -18.70 8.91 -5.40
N ALA A 122 -19.67 8.06 -5.05
CA ALA A 122 -20.82 8.47 -4.27
C ALA A 122 -20.45 8.92 -2.84
N ALA A 123 -19.50 8.24 -2.20
CA ALA A 123 -18.97 8.61 -0.89
C ALA A 123 -18.26 9.97 -0.93
N LYS A 124 -17.44 10.21 -1.96
CA LYS A 124 -16.80 11.52 -2.17
C LYS A 124 -17.82 12.62 -2.44
N ALA A 125 -18.85 12.36 -3.26
CA ALA A 125 -19.94 13.29 -3.48
C ALA A 125 -20.80 13.54 -2.23
N ALA A 126 -20.73 12.63 -1.26
CA ALA A 126 -21.38 12.75 0.03
C ALA A 126 -20.60 13.58 1.06
N ASP A 127 -19.36 13.96 0.76
CA ASP A 127 -18.44 14.69 1.66
C ASP A 127 -17.99 13.86 2.88
N VAL A 128 -17.70 12.58 2.63
CA VAL A 128 -17.15 11.64 3.62
C VAL A 128 -15.72 12.05 3.99
N ALA A 129 -15.40 12.08 5.28
CA ALA A 129 -14.09 12.45 5.80
C ALA A 129 -13.04 11.34 5.63
N GLY A 130 -13.45 10.07 5.79
CA GLY A 130 -12.56 8.92 5.70
C GLY A 130 -13.23 7.70 5.04
N ILE A 131 -12.50 7.03 4.15
CA ILE A 131 -12.95 5.80 3.50
C ILE A 131 -11.98 4.67 3.87
N ALA A 132 -12.51 3.68 4.59
CA ALA A 132 -11.82 2.44 4.91
C ALA A 132 -12.30 1.32 3.98
N PHE A 133 -11.42 0.38 3.64
CA PHE A 133 -11.76 -0.81 2.87
C PHE A 133 -11.56 -2.05 3.72
N ALA A 134 -12.57 -2.89 3.77
CA ALA A 134 -12.52 -4.19 4.43
C ALA A 134 -12.87 -5.28 3.42
N LYS A 135 -12.25 -6.45 3.58
CA LYS A 135 -12.66 -7.65 2.85
C LYS A 135 -13.84 -8.26 3.58
N GLU A 136 -14.88 -8.66 2.85
CA GLU A 136 -15.91 -9.53 3.41
C GLU A 136 -15.26 -10.87 3.80
N GLU A 137 -15.13 -11.15 5.09
CA GLU A 137 -14.84 -12.51 5.56
C GLU A 137 -16.14 -13.29 5.49
N ALA A 138 -16.25 -14.17 4.49
CA ALA A 138 -17.37 -15.11 4.40
C ALA A 138 -17.41 -15.96 5.68
N PRO A 139 -18.60 -16.17 6.28
CA PRO A 139 -18.76 -17.12 7.38
C PRO A 139 -18.50 -18.57 6.95
#